data_AF-A0A1S8B5Y9-F1
#
_entry.id   AF-A0A1S8B5Y9-F1
#
_cell.length_a   1.000
_cell.length_b   1.000
_cell.length_c   1.000
_cell.angle_alpha   90.00
_cell.angle_beta   90.00
_cell.angle_gamma   90.00
#
_symmetry.space_group_name_H-M   'P 1'
#
loop_
_entity.id
_entity.type
_entity.pdbx_description
1 polymer ?
#
loop_
_entity_poly.entity_id
_entity_poly.type
_entity_poly.pdbx_seq_one_letter_code
_entity_poly.pdbx_strand_id
1 'polypeptide(L)'
;MGSEKSAQNSAGIQTLLDAEREAQKIVQKDRTKRVKDARSEAQKEIDEYKSKKEEEFKAFETEHSSGNKKAEEEADKATEVKLQEIKEIGGKSGSSVVDQLLEAVTNVNAEPAA
;
A
#
# COMPACT_ATOMS: atom_id res chain seq x y z
N MET A 1 -1.31 59.47 63.03
CA MET A 1 -0.64 59.07 61.77
C MET A 1 -0.31 57.56 61.67
N GLY A 2 -0.91 56.67 62.48
CA GLY A 2 -0.59 55.23 62.45
C GLY A 2 -1.58 54.29 61.71
N SER A 3 -2.77 54.78 61.33
CA SER A 3 -3.83 53.92 60.75
C SER A 3 -3.72 53.76 59.22
N GLU A 4 -3.30 54.80 58.50
CA GLU A 4 -3.23 54.80 57.03
C GLU A 4 -2.08 53.94 56.48
N LYS A 5 -0.93 53.89 57.17
CA LYS A 5 0.22 53.06 56.75
C LYS A 5 -0.08 51.55 56.81
N SER A 6 -0.97 51.12 57.70
CA SER A 6 -1.34 49.70 57.86
C SER A 6 -2.31 49.23 56.77
N ALA A 7 -3.27 50.09 56.39
CA ALA A 7 -4.23 49.82 55.32
C ALA A 7 -3.60 49.87 53.92
N GLN A 8 -2.61 50.76 53.70
CA GLN A 8 -1.82 50.78 52.47
C GLN A 8 -0.93 49.54 52.33
N ASN A 9 -0.42 49.00 53.44
CA ASN A 9 0.39 47.78 53.44
C ASN A 9 -0.46 46.54 53.12
N SER A 10 -1.68 46.43 53.67
CA SER A 10 -2.58 45.31 53.35
C SER A 10 -3.12 45.33 51.92
N ALA A 11 -3.46 46.51 51.37
CA ALA A 11 -3.91 46.65 49.98
C ALA A 11 -2.79 46.35 48.96
N GLY A 12 -1.55 46.79 49.25
CA GLY A 12 -0.39 46.47 48.42
C GLY A 12 -0.06 44.97 48.41
N ILE A 13 -0.09 44.32 49.59
CA ILE A 13 0.11 42.87 49.70
C ILE A 13 -0.98 42.11 48.94
N GLN A 14 -2.25 42.51 49.04
CA GLN A 14 -3.34 41.87 48.31
C GLN A 14 -3.13 41.95 46.79
N THR A 15 -2.68 43.11 46.30
CA THR A 15 -2.38 43.30 44.88
C THR A 15 -1.23 42.40 44.42
N LEU A 16 -0.18 42.23 45.23
CA LEU A 16 0.93 41.32 44.94
C LEU A 16 0.49 39.85 44.92
N LEU A 17 -0.36 39.44 45.86
CA LEU A 17 -0.92 38.09 45.92
C LEU A 17 -1.80 37.78 44.70
N ASP A 18 -2.59 38.75 44.25
CA ASP A 18 -3.43 38.59 43.06
C ASP A 18 -2.56 38.54 41.78
N ALA A 19 -1.51 39.37 41.70
CA ALA A 19 -0.53 39.29 40.62
C ALA A 19 0.20 37.94 40.60
N GLU A 20 0.56 37.37 41.75
CA GLU A 20 1.19 36.05 41.84
C GLU A 20 0.26 34.95 41.33
N ARG A 21 -1.02 34.98 41.73
CA ARG A 21 -2.03 34.01 41.26
C ARG A 21 -2.22 34.08 39.74
N GLU A 22 -2.30 35.28 39.18
CA GLU A 22 -2.44 35.47 37.74
C GLU A 22 -1.18 34.99 37.00
N ALA A 23 0.01 35.31 37.50
CA ALA A 23 1.26 34.81 36.93
C ALA A 23 1.31 33.27 36.94
N GLN A 24 0.93 32.62 38.05
CA GLN A 24 0.86 31.17 38.13
C GLN A 24 -0.13 30.56 37.13
N LYS A 25 -1.32 31.17 36.96
CA LYS A 25 -2.31 30.73 35.97
C LYS A 25 -1.78 30.81 34.55
N ILE A 26 -1.12 31.92 34.19
CA ILE A 26 -0.52 32.11 32.86
C ILE A 26 0.52 31.02 32.60
N VAL A 27 1.44 30.80 33.54
CA VAL A 27 2.49 29.77 33.39
C VAL A 27 1.90 28.37 33.25
N GLN A 28 0.88 28.02 34.03
CA GLN A 28 0.21 26.73 33.92
C GLN A 28 -0.51 26.55 32.58
N LYS A 29 -1.19 27.60 32.11
CA LYS A 29 -1.89 27.61 30.82
C LYS A 29 -0.91 27.43 29.67
N ASP A 30 0.20 28.15 29.69
CA ASP A 30 1.25 28.05 28.65
C ASP A 30 1.94 26.71 28.65
N ARG A 31 2.20 26.12 29.83
CA ARG A 31 2.73 24.75 29.93
C ARG A 31 1.76 23.75 29.30
N THR A 32 0.48 23.83 29.65
CA THR A 32 -0.55 22.90 29.15
C THR A 32 -0.73 23.06 27.63
N LYS A 33 -0.75 24.31 27.14
CA LYS A 33 -0.83 24.61 25.71
C LYS A 33 0.35 24.02 24.96
N ARG A 34 1.60 24.27 25.39
CA ARG A 34 2.80 23.71 24.75
C ARG A 34 2.78 22.19 24.65
N VAL A 35 2.36 21.50 25.72
CA VAL A 35 2.26 20.03 25.70
C VAL A 35 1.18 19.56 24.73
N LYS A 36 0.03 20.25 24.67
CA LYS A 36 -1.04 19.90 23.74
C LYS A 36 -0.62 20.13 22.28
N ASP A 37 0.00 21.27 22.01
CA ASP A 37 0.46 21.65 20.68
C ASP A 37 1.52 20.65 20.18
N ALA A 38 2.52 20.32 21.01
CA ALA A 38 3.54 19.33 20.67
C ALA A 38 2.95 17.93 20.38
N ARG A 39 1.94 17.50 21.15
CA ARG A 39 1.23 16.23 20.88
C ARG A 39 0.47 16.28 19.57
N SER A 40 -0.22 17.39 19.29
CA SER A 40 -0.98 17.55 18.05
C SER A 40 -0.07 17.59 16.82
N GLU A 41 1.08 18.26 16.94
CA GLU A 41 2.07 18.35 15.88
C GLU A 41 2.73 16.99 15.60
N ALA A 42 3.15 16.27 16.65
CA ALA A 42 3.69 14.92 16.49
C ALA A 42 2.66 13.95 15.88
N GLN A 43 1.39 14.02 16.29
CA GLN A 43 0.33 13.20 15.70
C GLN A 43 0.14 13.51 14.21
N LYS A 44 0.14 14.80 13.86
CA LYS A 44 0.03 15.24 12.47
C LYS A 44 1.19 14.74 11.62
N GLU A 45 2.42 14.83 12.13
CA GLU A 45 3.62 14.34 11.43
C GLU A 45 3.59 12.81 11.24
N ILE A 46 3.13 12.06 12.25
CA ILE A 46 2.93 10.61 12.15
C ILE A 46 1.91 10.27 11.06
N ASP A 47 0.79 10.98 11.02
CA ASP A 47 -0.28 10.71 10.06
C ASP A 47 0.18 11.07 8.63
N GLU A 48 0.88 12.20 8.46
CA GLU A 48 1.49 12.57 7.18
C GLU A 48 2.52 11.53 6.71
N TYR A 49 3.38 11.05 7.62
CA TYR A 49 4.36 10.01 7.30
C TYR A 49 3.69 8.68 6.91
N LYS A 50 2.63 8.28 7.63
CA LYS A 50 1.85 7.09 7.30
C LYS A 50 1.19 7.21 5.93
N SER A 51 0.51 8.32 5.67
CA SER A 51 -0.12 8.57 4.37
C SER A 51 0.89 8.52 3.23
N LYS A 52 2.05 9.17 3.39
CA LYS A 52 3.12 9.12 2.40
C LYS A 52 3.64 7.70 2.18
N LYS A 53 3.84 6.92 3.24
CA LYS A 53 4.31 5.53 3.12
C LYS A 53 3.27 4.61 2.49
N GLU A 54 1.99 4.81 2.78
CA GLU A 54 0.89 4.10 2.15
C GLU A 54 0.80 4.41 0.65
N GLU A 55 0.99 5.67 0.26
CA GLU A 55 1.05 6.09 -1.15
C GLU A 55 2.26 5.48 -1.87
N GLU A 56 3.44 5.52 -1.26
CA GLU A 56 4.65 4.87 -1.78
C GLU A 56 4.43 3.35 -1.94
N PHE A 57 3.80 2.70 -0.96
CA PHE A 57 3.49 1.27 -1.00
C PHE A 57 2.50 0.93 -2.11
N LYS A 58 1.41 1.69 -2.26
CA LYS A 58 0.43 1.48 -3.33
C LYS A 58 1.02 1.73 -4.72
N ALA A 59 1.88 2.73 -4.86
CA ALA A 59 2.60 2.98 -6.10
C ALA A 59 3.52 1.81 -6.44
N PHE A 60 4.28 1.32 -5.44
CA PHE A 60 5.14 0.15 -5.59
C PHE A 60 4.34 -1.10 -5.96
N GLU A 61 3.22 -1.37 -5.27
CA GLU A 61 2.32 -2.48 -5.59
C GLU A 61 1.76 -2.37 -7.00
N THR A 62 1.35 -1.19 -7.45
CA THR A 62 0.82 -1.01 -8.81
C THR A 62 1.90 -1.25 -9.86
N GLU A 63 3.10 -0.70 -9.64
CA GLU A 63 4.23 -0.85 -10.55
C GLU A 63 4.71 -2.31 -10.62
N HIS A 64 4.77 -3.00 -9.48
CA HIS A 64 5.30 -4.38 -9.41
C HIS A 64 4.23 -5.45 -9.65
N SER A 65 2.96 -5.20 -9.33
CA SER A 65 1.86 -6.12 -9.69
C SER A 65 1.59 -6.14 -11.19
N SER A 66 2.05 -5.13 -11.94
CA SER A 66 1.98 -5.10 -13.41
C SER A 66 2.86 -6.16 -14.08
N GLY A 67 3.85 -6.72 -13.36
CA GLY A 67 4.72 -7.77 -13.88
C GLY A 67 3.95 -9.03 -14.30
N ASN A 68 2.95 -9.42 -13.50
CA ASN A 68 2.16 -10.62 -13.80
C ASN A 68 1.28 -10.44 -15.04
N LYS A 69 0.69 -9.25 -15.23
CA LYS A 69 -0.15 -8.99 -16.41
C LYS A 69 0.65 -9.00 -17.71
N LYS A 70 1.84 -8.39 -17.72
CA LYS A 70 2.71 -8.44 -18.91
C LYS A 70 3.17 -9.87 -19.20
N ALA A 71 3.54 -10.63 -18.16
CA ALA A 71 3.92 -12.03 -18.31
C ALA A 71 2.77 -12.90 -18.82
N GLU A 72 1.53 -12.69 -18.32
CA GLU A 72 0.32 -13.33 -18.85
C GLU A 72 0.09 -12.97 -20.32
N GLU A 73 0.09 -11.68 -20.67
CA GLU A 73 -0.15 -11.24 -22.04
C GLU A 73 0.90 -11.77 -23.03
N GLU A 74 2.17 -11.85 -22.63
CA GLU A 74 3.24 -12.45 -23.43
C GLU A 74 3.05 -13.96 -23.57
N ALA A 75 2.70 -14.66 -22.49
CA ALA A 75 2.42 -16.10 -22.50
C ALA A 75 1.20 -16.43 -23.37
N ASP A 76 0.13 -15.63 -23.31
CA ASP A 76 -1.07 -15.79 -24.12
C ASP A 76 -0.75 -15.64 -25.60
N LYS A 77 -0.02 -14.59 -25.99
CA LYS A 77 0.43 -14.39 -27.38
C LYS A 77 1.29 -15.54 -27.87
N ALA A 78 2.26 -15.98 -27.06
CA ALA A 78 3.11 -17.11 -27.42
C ALA A 78 2.30 -18.40 -27.59
N THR A 79 1.30 -18.61 -26.73
CA THR A 79 0.39 -19.76 -26.79
C THR A 79 -0.48 -19.72 -28.04
N GLU A 80 -1.04 -18.57 -28.40
CA GLU A 80 -1.83 -18.41 -29.63
C GLU A 80 -1.01 -18.74 -30.88
N VAL A 81 0.23 -18.24 -30.96
CA VAL A 81 1.15 -18.55 -32.06
C VAL A 81 1.40 -20.05 -32.14
N LYS A 82 1.71 -20.70 -31.00
CA LYS A 82 1.93 -22.15 -30.96
C LYS A 82 0.68 -22.94 -31.34
N LEU A 83 -0.50 -22.47 -30.95
CA LEU A 83 -1.77 -23.11 -31.29
C LEU A 83 -2.04 -23.03 -32.80
N GLN A 84 -1.72 -21.90 -33.43
CA GLN A 84 -1.81 -21.72 -34.88
C GLN A 84 -0.82 -22.64 -35.61
N GLU A 85 0.44 -22.70 -35.17
CA GLU A 85 1.44 -23.64 -35.72
C GLU A 85 0.97 -25.09 -35.65
N ILE A 86 0.44 -25.53 -34.50
CA ILE A 86 -0.08 -26.90 -34.32
C ILE A 86 -1.26 -27.17 -35.26
N LYS A 87 -2.19 -26.22 -35.39
CA LYS A 87 -3.33 -26.35 -36.32
C LYS A 87 -2.87 -26.45 -37.76
N GLU A 88 -1.89 -25.65 -38.17
CA GLU A 88 -1.32 -25.74 -39.51
C GLU A 88 -0.62 -27.08 -39.77
N ILE A 89 0.21 -27.53 -38.83
CA ILE A 89 0.90 -28.82 -38.95
C ILE A 89 -0.12 -29.95 -39.03
N GLY A 90 -1.11 -29.95 -38.14
CA GLY A 90 -2.20 -30.93 -38.14
C GLY A 90 -3.01 -30.90 -39.44
N GLY A 91 -3.27 -29.72 -40.01
CA GLY A 91 -3.91 -29.58 -41.31
C GLY A 91 -3.07 -30.13 -42.46
N LYS A 92 -1.75 -29.88 -42.45
CA LYS A 92 -0.82 -30.33 -43.50
C LYS A 92 -0.54 -31.83 -43.44
N SER A 93 -0.39 -32.38 -42.24
CA SER A 93 0.03 -33.78 -42.03
C SER A 93 -1.12 -34.73 -41.70
N GLY A 94 -2.29 -34.21 -41.30
CA GLY A 94 -3.43 -35.01 -40.87
C GLY A 94 -3.96 -35.96 -41.95
N SER A 95 -4.10 -35.50 -43.20
CA SER A 95 -4.52 -36.37 -44.31
C SER A 95 -3.54 -37.53 -44.53
N SER A 96 -2.23 -37.25 -44.51
CA SER A 96 -1.21 -38.30 -44.67
C SER A 96 -1.23 -39.31 -43.53
N VAL A 97 -1.49 -38.88 -42.29
CA VAL A 97 -1.58 -39.79 -41.14
C VAL A 97 -2.85 -40.65 -41.22
N VAL A 98 -3.97 -40.09 -41.67
CA VAL A 98 -5.21 -40.85 -41.90
C VAL A 98 -5.00 -41.91 -42.98
N ASP A 99 -4.34 -41.56 -44.09
CA ASP A 99 -4.05 -42.51 -45.16
C ASP A 99 -3.12 -43.64 -44.69
N GLN A 100 -2.07 -43.32 -43.92
CA GLN A 100 -1.17 -44.32 -43.32
C GLN A 100 -1.88 -45.25 -42.33
N LEU A 101 -2.81 -44.72 -41.52
CA LEU A 101 -3.61 -45.52 -40.59
C LEU A 101 -4.57 -46.43 -41.36
N LEU A 102 -5.23 -45.95 -42.40
CA LEU A 102 -6.10 -46.75 -43.24
C LEU A 102 -5.33 -47.86 -43.96
N GLU A 103 -4.15 -47.55 -44.50
CA GLU A 103 -3.27 -48.53 -45.13
C GLU A 103 -2.84 -49.60 -44.11
N ALA A 104 -2.38 -49.21 -42.92
CA ALA A 104 -1.98 -50.16 -41.87
C ALA A 104 -3.12 -51.08 -41.41
N VAL A 105 -4.37 -50.59 -41.40
CA VAL A 105 -5.54 -51.39 -40.98
C VAL A 105 -6.08 -52.27 -42.11
N THR A 106 -5.97 -51.84 -43.36
CA THR A 106 -6.48 -52.57 -44.53
C THR A 106 -5.48 -53.55 -45.12
N ASN A 107 -4.17 -53.36 -44.88
CA ASN A 107 -3.12 -54.23 -45.37
C ASN A 107 -2.92 -55.42 -44.40
N VAL A 108 -3.70 -56.48 -44.61
CA VAL A 108 -3.63 -57.71 -43.82
C VAL A 108 -2.38 -58.50 -44.20
N ASN A 109 -1.33 -58.38 -43.39
CA ASN A 109 -0.17 -59.28 -43.47
C ASN A 109 -0.49 -60.57 -42.70
N ALA A 110 -0.93 -61.60 -43.43
CA ALA A 110 -1.18 -62.92 -42.86
C ALA A 110 0.16 -63.60 -42.55
N GLU A 111 0.66 -63.43 -41.32
CA GLU A 111 1.75 -64.28 -40.83
C GLU A 111 1.20 -65.67 -40.47
N PRO A 112 1.85 -66.76 -40.92
CA PRO A 112 1.47 -68.10 -40.52
C PRO A 112 1.63 -68.24 -39.01
N ALA A 113 0.56 -68.67 -38.34
CA ALA A 113 0.60 -69.00 -36.92
C ALA A 113 1.65 -70.11 -36.71
N ALA A 114 2.62 -69.82 -35.83
CA ALA A 114 3.67 -70.75 -35.42
C ALA A 114 3.12 -71.99 -34.72
#